data_AF-A0A933TA95-F1
#
_entry.id   AF-A0A933TA95-F1
#
_cell.length_a   1.000
_cell.length_b   1.000
_cell.length_c   1.000
_cell.angle_alpha   90.00
_cell.angle_beta   90.00
_cell.angle_gamma   90.00
#
_symmetry.space_group_name_H-M   'P 1'
#
loop_
_entity.id
_entity.type
_entity.pdbx_description
1 polymer ?
#
loop_
_entity_poly.entity_id
_entity_poly.type
_entity_poly.pdbx_seq_one_letter_code
_entity_poly.pdbx_strand_id
1 'polypeptide(L)'
;MMTQRTISSLLRPLVVSGIYKDEKIALKDIIADYIQRKIEASSAVIKQMEKKYGKNFESVTKEMKNKATMSAEDDWMEWKAAMLMNESWHKALKKLFSNAA
;
A
#
# COMPACT_ATOMS: atom_id res chain seq x y z
N MET A 1 -23.96 13.76 11.16
CA MET A 1 -23.77 12.34 10.77
C MET A 1 -23.01 11.61 11.86
N MET A 2 -23.43 10.40 12.26
CA MET A 2 -22.78 9.64 13.34
C MET A 2 -21.28 9.38 13.08
N THR A 3 -20.90 9.16 11.82
CA THR A 3 -19.53 8.86 11.39
C THR A 3 -18.50 9.96 11.71
N GLN A 4 -18.86 11.24 11.53
CA GLN A 4 -17.95 12.35 11.83
C GLN A 4 -17.69 12.48 13.33
N ARG A 5 -18.72 12.25 14.17
CA ARG A 5 -18.58 12.28 15.64
C ARG A 5 -17.69 11.14 16.12
N THR A 6 -17.85 9.94 15.57
CA THR A 6 -17.01 8.79 15.91
C THR A 6 -15.54 9.04 15.55
N ILE A 7 -15.24 9.49 14.33
CA ILE A 7 -13.86 9.77 13.90
C ILE A 7 -13.22 10.85 14.79
N SER A 8 -13.94 11.95 15.06
CA SER A 8 -13.45 13.00 15.95
C SER A 8 -13.18 12.46 17.36
N SER A 9 -14.07 11.63 17.93
CA SER A 9 -13.84 11.06 19.27
C SER A 9 -12.62 10.14 19.36
N LEU A 10 -12.27 9.45 18.28
CA LEU A 10 -11.08 8.58 18.23
C LEU A 10 -9.78 9.39 18.16
N LEU A 11 -9.81 10.56 17.50
CA LEU A 11 -8.62 11.39 17.28
C LEU A 11 -8.40 12.43 18.38
N ARG A 12 -9.47 12.82 19.09
CA ARG A 12 -9.43 13.84 20.15
C ARG A 12 -8.35 13.60 21.22
N PRO A 13 -8.11 12.36 21.71
CA PRO A 13 -7.04 12.11 22.68
C PRO A 13 -5.66 12.55 22.16
N LEU A 14 -5.40 12.42 20.86
CA LEU A 14 -4.13 12.81 20.26
C LEU A 14 -3.98 14.34 20.17
N VAL A 15 -5.08 15.06 19.98
CA VAL A 15 -5.10 16.53 19.97
C VAL A 15 -4.96 17.08 21.39
N VAL A 16 -5.75 16.56 22.35
CA VAL A 16 -5.73 17.00 23.75
C VAL A 16 -4.37 16.71 24.41
N SER A 17 -3.68 15.64 24.01
CA SER A 17 -2.33 15.32 24.47
C SER A 17 -1.24 16.18 23.80
N GLY A 18 -1.60 17.09 22.89
CA GLY A 18 -0.65 17.96 22.18
C GLY A 18 0.17 17.28 21.10
N ILE A 19 -0.15 16.04 20.71
CA ILE A 19 0.57 15.28 19.67
C ILE A 19 0.26 15.84 18.28
N TYR A 20 -1.00 16.16 18.03
CA TYR A 20 -1.44 16.78 16.79
C TYR A 20 -2.16 18.10 17.05
N LYS A 21 -2.05 19.03 16.11
CA LYS A 21 -2.71 20.34 16.17
C LYS A 21 -4.23 20.23 16.10
N ASP A 22 -4.74 19.35 15.25
CA ASP A 22 -6.18 19.12 15.05
C ASP A 22 -6.43 17.70 14.51
N GLU A 23 -7.70 17.27 14.55
CA GLU A 23 -8.12 15.95 14.11
C GLU A 23 -7.90 15.73 12.60
N LYS A 24 -7.94 16.79 11.78
CA LYS A 24 -7.74 16.67 10.33
C LYS A 24 -6.28 16.30 10.03
N ILE A 25 -5.32 16.94 10.70
CA ILE A 25 -3.89 16.63 10.57
C ILE A 25 -3.63 15.22 11.10
N ALA A 26 -4.15 14.89 12.29
CA ALA A 26 -4.01 13.55 12.87
C ALA A 26 -4.53 12.46 11.92
N LEU A 27 -5.74 12.63 11.38
CA LEU A 27 -6.34 11.66 10.46
C LEU A 27 -5.50 11.50 9.18
N LYS A 28 -5.06 12.62 8.60
CA LYS A 28 -4.27 12.60 7.36
C LYS A 28 -2.95 11.87 7.57
N ASP A 29 -2.27 12.14 8.67
CA ASP A 29 -0.97 11.54 8.98
C ASP A 29 -1.10 10.04 9.26
N ILE A 30 -2.08 9.62 10.07
CA ILE A 30 -2.35 8.21 10.36
C ILE A 30 -2.69 7.42 9.08
N ILE A 31 -3.52 7.99 8.19
CA ILE A 31 -3.85 7.35 6.92
C ILE A 31 -2.60 7.28 6.02
N ALA A 32 -1.80 8.35 5.96
CA ALA A 32 -0.58 8.37 5.16
C ALA A 32 0.42 7.31 5.64
N ASP A 33 0.66 7.21 6.94
CA ASP A 33 1.50 6.18 7.57
C ASP A 33 1.00 4.76 7.26
N TYR A 34 -0.30 4.52 7.38
CA TYR A 34 -0.88 3.23 7.01
C TYR A 34 -0.66 2.88 5.54
N ILE A 35 -0.93 3.82 4.62
CA ILE A 35 -0.71 3.63 3.19
C ILE A 35 0.77 3.35 2.89
N GLN A 36 1.67 4.10 3.52
CA GLN A 36 3.12 3.96 3.34
C GLN A 36 3.61 2.56 3.74
N ARG A 37 3.15 2.03 4.90
CA ARG A 37 3.47 0.65 5.30
C ARG A 37 2.98 -0.40 4.30
N LYS A 38 1.84 -0.17 3.64
CA LYS A 38 1.33 -1.08 2.60
C LYS A 38 2.12 -0.99 1.30
N ILE A 39 2.60 0.20 0.94
CA ILE A 39 3.56 0.38 -0.16
C ILE A 39 4.84 -0.39 0.14
N GLU A 40 5.39 -0.26 1.35
CA GLU A 40 6.63 -0.95 1.75
C GLU A 40 6.46 -2.47 1.73
N ALA A 41 5.37 -3.00 2.29
CA ALA A 41 5.09 -4.43 2.29
C ALA A 41 4.99 -5.01 0.87
N SER A 42 4.23 -4.37 -0.02
CA SER A 42 4.10 -4.82 -1.42
C SER A 42 5.42 -4.66 -2.19
N SER A 43 6.18 -3.59 -1.95
CA SER A 43 7.51 -3.39 -2.54
C SER A 43 8.50 -4.46 -2.12
N ALA A 44 8.43 -4.92 -0.86
CA ALA A 44 9.29 -5.98 -0.36
C ALA A 44 9.02 -7.31 -1.09
N VAL A 45 7.74 -7.66 -1.31
CA VAL A 45 7.36 -8.86 -2.09
C VAL A 45 7.88 -8.75 -3.53
N ILE A 46 7.69 -7.60 -4.19
CA ILE A 46 8.21 -7.35 -5.55
C ILE A 46 9.72 -7.58 -5.61
N LYS A 47 10.49 -6.96 -4.69
CA LYS A 47 11.95 -7.11 -4.63
C LYS A 47 12.38 -8.55 -4.34
N GLN A 48 11.66 -9.26 -3.48
CA GLN A 48 11.93 -10.66 -3.18
C GLN A 48 11.76 -11.53 -4.43
N MET A 49 10.71 -11.28 -5.22
CA MET A 49 10.46 -12.01 -6.45
C MET A 49 11.48 -11.67 -7.55
N GLU A 50 11.81 -10.38 -7.73
CA GLU A 50 12.90 -9.96 -8.63
C GLU A 50 14.23 -10.64 -8.28
N LYS A 51 14.54 -10.74 -6.98
CA LYS A 51 15.72 -11.46 -6.50
C LYS A 51 15.63 -12.97 -6.74
N LYS A 52 14.48 -13.59 -6.51
CA LYS A 52 14.24 -15.03 -6.69
C LYS A 52 14.42 -15.45 -8.15
N TYR A 53 13.94 -14.65 -9.09
CA TYR A 53 14.01 -14.95 -10.53
C TYR A 53 15.20 -14.30 -11.26
N GLY A 54 15.89 -13.35 -10.62
CA GLY A 54 17.01 -12.60 -11.22
C GLY A 54 16.62 -11.75 -12.43
N LYS A 55 15.32 -11.46 -12.60
CA LYS A 55 14.72 -10.79 -13.76
C LYS A 55 13.55 -9.92 -13.29
N ASN A 56 13.09 -9.01 -14.14
CA ASN A 56 11.85 -8.26 -13.89
C ASN A 56 10.61 -9.10 -14.21
N PHE A 57 9.46 -8.64 -13.72
CA PHE A 57 8.18 -9.33 -13.86
C PHE A 57 7.81 -9.61 -15.32
N GLU A 58 8.04 -8.66 -16.21
CA GLU A 58 7.69 -8.78 -17.63
C GLU A 58 8.48 -9.88 -18.33
N SER A 59 9.78 -9.99 -18.01
CA SER A 59 10.65 -11.03 -18.57
C SER A 59 10.22 -12.42 -18.09
N VAL A 60 9.96 -12.55 -16.78
CA VAL A 60 9.49 -13.80 -16.18
C VAL A 60 8.13 -14.20 -16.75
N THR A 61 7.19 -13.26 -16.88
CA THR A 61 5.87 -13.50 -17.46
C THR A 61 5.95 -14.05 -18.89
N LYS A 62 6.88 -13.54 -19.71
CA LYS A 62 7.08 -14.03 -21.08
C LYS A 62 7.64 -15.45 -21.11
N GLU A 63 8.59 -15.75 -20.23
CA GLU A 63 9.24 -17.07 -20.16
C GLU A 63 8.32 -18.16 -19.62
N MET A 64 7.48 -17.81 -18.65
CA MET A 64 6.53 -18.72 -18.01
C MET A 64 5.36 -19.10 -18.92
N LYS A 65 5.09 -18.33 -19.98
CA LYS A 65 3.95 -18.56 -20.87
C LYS A 65 4.00 -19.97 -21.48
N ASN A 66 3.00 -20.79 -21.13
CA ASN A 66 2.84 -22.19 -21.54
C ASN A 66 3.95 -23.15 -21.06
N LYS A 67 4.77 -22.74 -20.08
CA LYS A 67 5.93 -23.51 -19.59
C LYS A 67 6.05 -23.52 -18.06
N ALA A 68 5.18 -22.81 -17.36
CA ALA A 68 5.24 -22.69 -15.91
C ALA A 68 4.83 -23.98 -15.21
N THR A 69 5.50 -24.26 -14.10
CA THR A 69 5.03 -25.23 -13.10
C THR A 69 3.99 -24.56 -12.21
N MET A 70 3.15 -25.33 -11.50
CA MET A 70 2.18 -24.77 -10.56
C MET A 70 2.83 -23.82 -9.54
N SER A 71 3.97 -24.20 -8.96
CA SER A 71 4.69 -23.35 -8.01
C SER A 71 5.16 -22.03 -8.66
N ALA A 72 5.56 -22.07 -9.93
CA ALA A 72 5.95 -20.86 -10.65
C ALA A 72 4.74 -19.96 -10.96
N GLU A 73 3.57 -20.55 -11.19
CA GLU A 73 2.31 -19.79 -11.36
C GLU A 73 1.87 -19.14 -10.05
N ASP A 74 2.00 -19.83 -8.91
CA ASP A 74 1.69 -19.28 -7.58
C ASP A 74 2.58 -18.07 -7.26
N ASP A 75 3.89 -18.21 -7.47
CA ASP A 75 4.86 -17.11 -7.33
C ASP A 75 4.50 -15.92 -8.25
N TRP A 76 4.12 -16.21 -9.50
CA TRP A 76 3.72 -15.18 -10.45
C TRP A 76 2.44 -14.47 -10.01
N MET A 77 1.45 -15.19 -9.49
CA MET A 77 0.21 -14.61 -8.98
C MET A 77 0.46 -13.71 -7.78
N GLU A 78 1.29 -14.15 -6.82
CA GLU A 78 1.69 -13.34 -5.67
C GLU A 78 2.42 -12.07 -6.11
N TRP A 79 3.38 -12.19 -7.03
CA TRP A 79 4.11 -11.04 -7.55
C TRP A 79 3.18 -10.04 -8.26
N LYS A 80 2.30 -10.53 -9.13
CA LYS A 80 1.32 -9.69 -9.84
C LYS A 80 0.40 -8.98 -8.85
N ALA A 81 -0.09 -9.69 -7.83
CA ALA A 81 -0.92 -9.10 -6.79
C ALA A 81 -0.16 -7.99 -6.04
N ALA A 82 1.11 -8.21 -5.69
CA ALA A 82 1.95 -7.21 -5.05
C ALA A 82 2.12 -5.96 -5.91
N MET A 83 2.36 -6.09 -7.23
CA MET A 83 2.46 -4.96 -8.15
C MET A 83 1.16 -4.15 -8.22
N LEU A 84 0.00 -4.82 -8.36
CA LEU A 84 -1.30 -4.17 -8.40
C LEU A 84 -1.64 -3.45 -7.08
N MET A 85 -1.33 -4.08 -5.96
CA MET A 85 -1.51 -3.46 -4.64
C MET A 85 -0.61 -2.25 -4.50
N ASN A 86 0.67 -2.37 -4.87
CA ASN A 86 1.64 -1.28 -4.79
C ASN A 86 1.17 -0.06 -5.59
N GLU A 87 0.74 -0.26 -6.83
CA GLU A 87 0.19 0.81 -7.67
C GLU A 87 -1.06 1.46 -7.05
N SER A 88 -1.96 0.63 -6.51
CA SER A 88 -3.20 1.10 -5.88
C SER A 88 -2.93 1.95 -4.63
N TRP A 89 -1.98 1.53 -3.78
CA TRP A 89 -1.59 2.30 -2.60
C TRP A 89 -0.88 3.61 -2.96
N HIS A 90 -0.01 3.63 -3.97
CA HIS A 90 0.58 4.87 -4.47
C HIS A 90 -0.49 5.84 -5.01
N LYS A 91 -1.49 5.34 -5.74
CA LYS A 91 -2.62 6.16 -6.20
C LYS A 91 -3.44 6.71 -5.02
N ALA A 92 -3.67 5.91 -3.98
CA ALA A 92 -4.37 6.35 -2.78
C ALA A 92 -3.59 7.46 -2.04
N LEU A 93 -2.27 7.31 -1.90
CA LEU A 93 -1.40 8.32 -1.30
C LEU A 93 -1.46 9.64 -2.07
N LYS A 94 -1.34 9.58 -3.40
CA LYS A 94 -1.45 10.77 -4.26
C LYS A 94 -2.78 11.48 -4.07
N LYS A 95 -3.89 10.73 -4.03
CA LYS A 95 -5.25 11.27 -3.81
C LYS A 95 -5.41 11.93 -2.44
N LEU A 96 -4.83 11.33 -1.39
CA LEU A 96 -4.86 11.88 -0.04
C LEU A 96 -4.22 13.28 0.03
N PHE A 97 -3.16 13.50 -0.74
CA PHE A 97 -2.48 14.80 -0.80
C PHE A 97 -3.09 15.76 -1.83
N SER A 98 -3.65 15.28 -2.94
CA SER A 98 -4.29 16.14 -3.95
C SER A 98 -5.64 16.70 -3.52
N ASN A 99 -6.41 15.95 -2.73
CA ASN A 99 -7.72 16.40 -2.21
C ASN A 99 -7.59 17.38 -1.02
N ALA A 100 -6.36 17.77 -0.66
CA ALA A 100 -6.08 18.68 0.44
C ALA A 100 -5.78 20.12 -0.01
N ALA A 101 -5.90 20.42 -1.32
CA ALA A 101 -5.82 21.76 -1.91
C ALA A 101 -7.22 22.34 -2.14
#